data_AF-A0A535GLS2-F1
#
_entry.id   AF-A0A535GLS2-F1
#
_cell.length_a   1.000
_cell.length_b   1.000
_cell.length_c   1.000
_cell.angle_alpha   90.00
_cell.angle_beta   90.00
_cell.angle_gamma   90.00
#
_symmetry.space_group_name_H-M   'P 1'
#
loop_
_entity.id
_entity.type
_entity.pdbx_description
1 polymer ?
#
loop_
_entity_poly.entity_id
_entity_poly.type
_entity_poly.pdbx_seq_one_letter_code
_entity_poly.pdbx_strand_id
1 'polypeptide(L)'
;MRDRSGSVEHALMRRDNVAGRIDALAHEAAKHDPAIAALLARLADAVRDGREREVEGYVEAINPSALAESITGGHSVLWDILEVVRNVLVFAPIAVTWFGLSLAAAAYYGLIGRQPDQVSKPFLLLWEGGFGGTLPLNFSTLAIIDASLIGVLIVLSLALFIRSELRGRAVRARVLLKESEVRALLGEASSVGTLALSDPDAETALTEMAAEERRIYERAMEREAQLFDLESAIKELKEAAGRLDRAAETIARR
;
A
#
# COMPACT_ATOMS: atom_id res chain seq x y z
N MET A 1 -42.18 11.62 -28.76
CA MET A 1 -41.41 12.79 -28.29
C MET A 1 -41.38 12.97 -26.75
N ARG A 2 -42.34 12.43 -25.98
CA ARG A 2 -42.39 12.55 -24.50
C ARG A 2 -41.42 11.63 -23.74
N ASP A 3 -40.86 10.63 -24.40
CA ASP A 3 -40.09 9.53 -23.78
C ASP A 3 -38.59 9.85 -23.60
N ARG A 4 -38.00 10.67 -24.50
CA ARG A 4 -36.58 11.10 -24.38
C ARG A 4 -36.31 12.02 -23.18
N SER A 5 -37.27 12.87 -22.82
CA SER A 5 -37.07 13.84 -21.73
C SER A 5 -36.89 13.16 -20.37
N GLY A 6 -37.63 12.07 -20.13
CA GLY A 6 -37.50 11.29 -18.89
C GLY A 6 -36.18 10.51 -18.82
N SER A 7 -35.70 9.98 -19.95
CA SER A 7 -34.42 9.25 -20.00
C SER A 7 -33.22 10.13 -19.67
N VAL A 8 -33.18 11.37 -20.19
CA VAL A 8 -32.10 12.33 -19.92
C VAL A 8 -32.13 12.82 -18.47
N GLU A 9 -33.31 13.11 -17.93
CA GLU A 9 -33.47 13.53 -16.54
C GLU A 9 -33.03 12.45 -15.54
N HIS A 10 -33.36 11.18 -15.82
CA HIS A 10 -32.86 10.04 -15.05
C HIS A 10 -31.35 9.84 -15.14
N ALA A 11 -30.73 10.12 -16.29
CA ALA A 11 -29.28 10.04 -16.46
C ALA A 11 -28.56 11.13 -15.65
N LEU A 12 -29.04 12.37 -15.71
CA LEU A 12 -28.49 13.50 -14.94
C LEU A 12 -28.63 13.27 -13.43
N MET A 13 -29.80 12.82 -12.97
CA MET A 13 -30.02 12.50 -11.56
C MET A 13 -29.10 11.38 -11.06
N ARG A 14 -28.80 10.38 -11.92
CA ARG A 14 -27.84 9.34 -11.60
C ARG A 14 -26.40 9.89 -11.51
N ARG A 15 -26.00 10.79 -12.41
CA ARG A 15 -24.67 11.46 -12.34
C ARG A 15 -24.49 12.22 -11.04
N ASP A 16 -25.49 13.02 -10.68
CA ASP A 16 -25.45 13.83 -9.46
C ASP A 16 -25.39 12.96 -8.20
N ASN A 17 -26.08 11.82 -8.19
CA ASN A 17 -26.02 10.87 -7.10
C ASN A 17 -24.61 10.27 -6.93
N VAL A 18 -24.01 9.81 -8.04
CA VAL A 18 -22.65 9.23 -8.02
C VAL A 18 -21.62 10.28 -7.60
N ALA A 19 -21.68 11.48 -8.18
CA ALA A 19 -20.82 12.60 -7.79
C ALA A 19 -20.96 12.94 -6.31
N GLY A 20 -22.19 12.99 -5.77
CA GLY A 20 -22.44 13.24 -4.35
C GLY A 20 -21.85 12.17 -3.44
N ARG A 21 -21.85 10.90 -3.85
CA ARG A 21 -21.25 9.81 -3.07
C ARG A 21 -19.72 9.84 -3.13
N ILE A 22 -19.13 10.20 -4.27
CA ILE A 22 -17.67 10.41 -4.39
C ILE A 22 -17.24 11.58 -3.50
N ASP A 23 -18.02 12.66 -3.46
CA ASP A 23 -17.74 13.82 -2.62
C ASP A 23 -17.83 13.48 -1.12
N ALA A 24 -18.82 12.67 -0.72
CA ALA A 24 -18.89 12.14 0.65
C ALA A 24 -17.64 11.30 1.01
N LEU A 25 -17.15 10.48 0.07
CA LEU A 25 -15.92 9.72 0.25
C LEU A 25 -14.68 10.63 0.34
N ALA A 26 -14.64 11.73 -0.42
CA ALA A 26 -13.59 12.73 -0.35
C ALA A 26 -13.52 13.39 1.04
N HIS A 27 -14.67 13.75 1.61
CA HIS A 27 -14.76 14.30 2.97
C HIS A 27 -14.31 13.31 4.05
N GLU A 28 -14.59 12.01 3.86
CA GLU A 28 -14.12 10.96 4.75
C GLU A 28 -12.59 10.80 4.66
N ALA A 29 -12.05 10.77 3.44
CA ALA A 29 -10.62 10.66 3.17
C ALA A 29 -9.81 11.87 3.66
N ALA A 30 -10.38 13.08 3.66
CA ALA A 30 -9.70 14.32 4.07
C ALA A 30 -9.15 14.29 5.50
N LYS A 31 -9.72 13.45 6.37
CA LYS A 31 -9.24 13.26 7.75
C LYS A 31 -7.90 12.53 7.83
N HIS A 32 -7.56 11.76 6.80
CA HIS A 32 -6.42 10.86 6.77
C HIS A 32 -5.42 11.24 5.68
N ASP A 33 -5.90 11.61 4.49
CA ASP A 33 -5.09 12.00 3.34
C ASP A 33 -5.77 13.15 2.56
N PRO A 34 -5.28 14.41 2.72
CA PRO A 34 -5.85 15.55 2.02
C PRO A 34 -5.57 15.54 0.51
N ALA A 35 -4.51 14.86 0.05
CA ALA A 35 -4.18 14.78 -1.37
C ALA A 35 -5.13 13.84 -2.10
N ILE A 36 -5.44 12.68 -1.51
CA ILE A 36 -6.44 11.76 -2.07
C ILE A 36 -7.84 12.38 -2.01
N ALA A 37 -8.18 13.10 -0.95
CA ALA A 37 -9.44 13.83 -0.86
C ALA A 37 -9.61 14.85 -2.00
N ALA A 38 -8.55 15.61 -2.32
CA ALA A 38 -8.58 16.55 -3.44
C ALA A 38 -8.74 15.84 -4.80
N LEU A 39 -8.15 14.66 -4.97
CA LEU A 39 -8.31 13.84 -6.18
C LEU A 39 -9.76 13.32 -6.34
N LEU A 40 -10.36 12.83 -5.24
CA LEU A 40 -11.75 12.38 -5.23
C LEU A 40 -12.73 13.52 -5.50
N ALA A 41 -12.49 14.72 -4.94
CA ALA A 41 -13.31 15.90 -5.23
C ALA A 41 -13.27 16.26 -6.73
N ARG A 42 -12.08 16.21 -7.36
CA ARG A 42 -11.94 16.43 -8.81
C ARG A 42 -12.63 15.37 -9.64
N LEU A 43 -12.60 14.11 -9.20
CA LEU A 43 -13.37 13.03 -9.82
C LEU A 43 -14.88 13.29 -9.72
N ALA A 44 -15.37 13.72 -8.55
CA ALA A 44 -16.78 14.06 -8.35
C ALA A 44 -17.23 15.17 -9.31
N ASP A 45 -16.43 16.23 -9.46
CA ASP A 45 -16.70 17.32 -10.41
C ASP A 45 -16.67 16.82 -11.87
N ALA A 46 -15.71 15.97 -12.24
CA ALA A 46 -15.64 15.38 -13.57
C ALA A 46 -16.86 14.50 -13.90
N VAL A 47 -17.37 13.74 -12.92
CA VAL A 47 -18.59 12.93 -13.06
C VAL A 47 -19.83 13.81 -13.21
N ARG A 48 -19.94 14.88 -12.41
CA ARG A 48 -21.05 15.84 -12.46
C ARG A 48 -21.12 16.56 -13.82
N ASP A 49 -19.96 16.98 -14.30
CA ASP A 49 -19.83 17.72 -15.56
C ASP A 49 -19.76 16.81 -16.81
N GLY A 50 -19.77 15.49 -16.62
CA GLY A 50 -19.75 14.51 -17.71
C GLY A 50 -18.43 14.45 -18.49
N ARG A 51 -17.28 14.80 -17.87
CA ARG A 51 -15.95 14.79 -18.50
C ARG A 51 -15.33 13.39 -18.50
N GLU A 52 -15.78 12.54 -19.41
CA GLU A 52 -15.44 11.10 -19.44
C GLU A 52 -13.95 10.78 -19.42
N ARG A 53 -13.13 11.43 -20.26
CA ARG A 53 -11.66 11.16 -20.28
C ARG A 53 -10.97 11.51 -18.97
N GLU A 54 -11.46 12.53 -18.28
CA GLU A 54 -10.94 12.90 -16.95
C GLU A 54 -11.41 11.90 -15.90
N VAL A 55 -12.66 11.44 -15.97
CA VAL A 55 -13.18 10.39 -15.09
C VAL A 55 -12.36 9.11 -15.22
N GLU A 56 -12.08 8.65 -16.44
CA GLU A 56 -11.26 7.44 -16.68
C GLU A 56 -9.85 7.60 -16.10
N GLY A 57 -9.18 8.73 -16.40
CA GLY A 57 -7.84 9.01 -15.88
C GLY A 57 -7.78 9.10 -14.35
N TYR A 58 -8.82 9.66 -13.71
CA TYR A 58 -8.90 9.71 -12.26
C TYR A 58 -9.21 8.35 -11.63
N VAL A 59 -10.10 7.55 -12.23
CA VAL A 59 -10.40 6.19 -11.77
C VAL A 59 -9.17 5.29 -11.85
N GLU A 60 -8.38 5.38 -12.92
CA GLU A 60 -7.14 4.60 -13.07
C GLU A 60 -6.07 5.04 -12.05
N ALA A 61 -5.99 6.33 -11.75
CA ALA A 61 -5.04 6.87 -10.77
C ALA A 61 -5.36 6.49 -9.32
N ILE A 62 -6.63 6.19 -9.01
CA ILE A 62 -7.07 5.85 -7.65
C ILE A 62 -6.90 4.35 -7.41
N ASN A 63 -6.00 3.99 -6.48
CA ASN A 63 -5.90 2.63 -6.00
C ASN A 63 -6.94 2.37 -4.88
N PRO A 64 -7.96 1.51 -5.11
CA PRO A 64 -9.04 1.30 -4.16
C PRO A 64 -8.59 0.62 -2.86
N SER A 65 -7.56 -0.25 -2.90
CA SER A 65 -7.07 -0.91 -1.70
C SER A 65 -6.29 0.06 -0.80
N ALA A 66 -5.45 0.91 -1.41
CA ALA A 66 -4.71 1.95 -0.68
C ALA A 66 -5.65 2.98 -0.05
N LEU A 67 -6.71 3.39 -0.75
CA LEU A 67 -7.74 4.29 -0.22
C LEU A 67 -8.55 3.66 0.92
N ALA A 68 -8.92 2.39 0.80
CA ALA A 68 -9.63 1.68 1.85
C ALA A 68 -8.78 1.54 3.12
N GLU A 69 -7.47 1.30 2.97
CA GLU A 69 -6.53 1.21 4.08
C GLU A 69 -6.34 2.55 4.79
N SER A 70 -6.22 3.66 4.04
CA SER A 70 -6.04 4.99 4.65
C SER A 70 -7.27 5.47 5.42
N ILE A 71 -8.48 5.19 4.93
CA ILE A 71 -9.74 5.54 5.60
C ILE A 71 -10.00 4.66 6.84
N THR A 72 -9.65 3.37 6.75
CA THR A 72 -9.96 2.40 7.82
C THR A 72 -8.86 2.33 8.88
N GLY A 73 -7.64 2.72 8.53
CA GLY A 73 -6.43 2.69 9.34
C GLY A 73 -6.42 3.73 10.45
N GLY A 74 -7.24 3.53 11.48
CA GLY A 74 -7.11 4.32 12.71
C GLY A 74 -5.77 3.99 13.37
N HIS A 75 -4.86 4.94 13.49
CA HIS A 75 -3.68 4.83 14.38
C HIS A 75 -4.09 5.19 15.81
N SER A 76 -3.58 4.48 16.80
CA SER A 76 -3.85 4.82 18.20
C SER A 76 -2.54 5.08 18.90
N VAL A 77 -2.18 6.36 18.98
CA VAL A 77 -0.92 6.86 19.53
C VAL A 77 -0.61 6.27 20.91
N LEU A 78 -1.62 6.05 21.76
CA LEU A 78 -1.43 5.42 23.07
C LEU A 78 -0.85 4.00 22.99
N TRP A 79 -1.29 3.21 22.01
CA TRP A 79 -0.80 1.83 21.82
C TRP A 79 0.59 1.84 21.18
N ASP A 80 0.84 2.77 20.27
CA ASP A 80 2.16 2.95 19.65
C ASP A 80 3.20 3.37 20.71
N ILE A 81 2.83 4.29 21.62
CA ILE A 81 3.64 4.64 22.79
C ILE A 81 3.84 3.42 23.69
N LEU A 82 2.80 2.63 23.94
CA LEU A 82 2.89 1.46 24.82
C LEU A 82 3.84 0.39 24.26
N GLU A 83 3.89 0.23 22.94
CA GLU A 83 4.85 -0.64 22.25
C GLU A 83 6.29 -0.16 22.44
N VAL A 84 6.54 1.15 22.27
CA VAL A 84 7.86 1.75 22.53
C VAL A 84 8.25 1.57 24.00
N VAL A 85 7.35 1.87 24.92
CA VAL A 85 7.55 1.72 26.37
C VAL A 85 7.89 0.27 26.72
N ARG A 86 7.18 -0.71 26.17
CA ARG A 86 7.49 -2.13 26.33
C ARG A 86 8.91 -2.44 25.86
N ASN A 87 9.30 -1.99 24.68
CA ASN A 87 10.63 -2.26 24.10
C ASN A 87 11.77 -1.72 24.98
N VAL A 88 11.57 -0.55 25.59
CA VAL A 88 12.53 0.02 26.54
C VAL A 88 12.50 -0.73 27.89
N LEU A 89 11.31 -1.04 28.40
CA LEU A 89 11.13 -1.73 29.69
C LEU A 89 11.70 -3.15 29.70
N VAL A 90 11.88 -3.81 28.55
CA VAL A 90 12.55 -5.12 28.47
C VAL A 90 13.94 -5.11 29.09
N PHE A 91 14.61 -3.95 29.11
CA PHE A 91 15.92 -3.77 29.74
C PHE A 91 15.84 -3.41 31.23
N ALA A 92 14.65 -3.12 31.76
CA ALA A 92 14.50 -2.70 33.15
C ALA A 92 14.90 -3.80 34.17
N PRO A 93 14.49 -5.07 34.03
CA PRO A 93 14.88 -6.12 34.99
C PRO A 93 16.41 -6.27 35.11
N ILE A 94 17.09 -6.39 33.97
CA ILE A 94 18.56 -6.52 33.95
C ILE A 94 19.23 -5.27 34.54
N ALA A 95 18.74 -4.07 34.23
CA ALA A 95 19.27 -2.83 34.80
C ALA A 95 19.10 -2.79 36.34
N VAL A 96 17.91 -3.16 36.84
CA VAL A 96 17.62 -3.22 38.28
C VAL A 96 18.51 -4.23 38.98
N THR A 97 18.69 -5.41 38.40
CA THR A 97 19.56 -6.46 38.96
C THR A 97 21.00 -6.00 39.06
N TRP A 98 21.57 -5.42 37.99
CA TRP A 98 22.95 -4.90 38.02
C TRP A 98 23.12 -3.73 38.97
N PHE A 99 22.14 -2.82 39.01
CA PHE A 99 22.16 -1.71 39.95
C PHE A 99 22.13 -2.20 41.40
N GLY A 100 21.23 -3.13 41.73
CA GLY A 100 21.14 -3.74 43.04
C GLY A 100 22.42 -4.46 43.45
N LEU A 101 23.05 -5.21 42.53
CA LEU A 101 24.32 -5.87 42.79
C LEU A 101 25.47 -4.88 43.04
N SER A 102 25.52 -3.77 42.29
CA SER A 102 26.53 -2.73 42.49
C SER A 102 26.43 -2.09 43.88
N LEU A 103 25.20 -1.85 44.34
CA LEU A 103 24.93 -1.26 45.64
C LEU A 103 25.23 -2.26 46.79
N ALA A 104 24.89 -3.54 46.58
CA ALA A 104 25.20 -4.62 47.51
C ALA A 104 26.71 -4.86 47.63
N ALA A 105 27.44 -4.81 46.52
CA ALA A 105 28.90 -4.92 46.53
C ALA A 105 29.53 -3.77 47.33
N ALA A 106 29.10 -2.53 47.12
CA ALA A 106 29.58 -1.37 47.87
C ALA A 106 29.31 -1.50 49.37
N ALA A 107 28.11 -1.94 49.76
CA ALA A 107 27.76 -2.18 51.16
C ALA A 107 28.57 -3.32 51.78
N TYR A 108 28.82 -4.40 51.04
CA TYR A 108 29.65 -5.51 51.49
C TYR A 108 31.09 -5.07 51.79
N TYR A 109 31.73 -4.30 50.90
CA TYR A 109 33.07 -3.75 51.15
C TYR A 109 33.11 -2.87 52.40
N GLY A 110 32.08 -2.04 52.59
CA GLY A 110 31.95 -1.21 53.80
C GLY A 110 31.78 -2.04 55.08
N LEU A 111 31.04 -3.17 55.02
CA LEU A 111 30.82 -4.05 56.16
C LEU A 111 32.09 -4.79 56.57
N ILE A 112 32.78 -5.43 55.64
CA ILE A 112 33.99 -6.21 55.93
C ILE A 112 35.15 -5.32 56.40
N GLY A 113 35.21 -4.07 55.94
CA GLY A 113 36.19 -3.09 56.42
C GLY A 113 36.00 -2.71 57.89
N ARG A 114 34.76 -2.81 58.41
CA ARG A 114 34.44 -2.55 59.83
C ARG A 114 34.41 -3.82 60.67
N GLN A 115 34.01 -4.94 60.09
CA GLN A 115 33.84 -6.23 60.75
C GLN A 115 34.45 -7.35 59.88
N PRO A 116 35.78 -7.56 59.96
CA PRO A 116 36.49 -8.52 59.12
C PRO A 116 35.97 -9.96 59.29
N ASP A 117 35.47 -10.28 60.48
CA ASP A 117 34.98 -11.62 60.84
C ASP A 117 33.77 -12.06 59.98
N GLN A 118 33.02 -11.09 59.42
CA GLN A 118 31.84 -11.35 58.61
C GLN A 118 32.18 -11.90 57.21
N VAL A 119 33.44 -11.85 56.77
CA VAL A 119 33.90 -12.40 55.46
C VAL A 119 33.60 -13.90 55.33
N SER A 120 33.52 -14.62 56.46
CA SER A 120 33.19 -16.04 56.51
C SER A 120 31.72 -16.35 56.17
N LYS A 121 30.83 -15.34 56.21
CA LYS A 121 29.41 -15.53 55.91
C LYS A 121 29.13 -15.38 54.41
N PRO A 122 28.21 -16.17 53.84
CA PRO A 122 27.82 -16.03 52.44
C PRO A 122 27.28 -14.63 52.11
N PHE A 123 27.69 -14.08 50.97
CA PHE A 123 27.28 -12.74 50.52
C PHE A 123 25.76 -12.56 50.47
N LEU A 124 25.03 -13.52 49.90
CA LEU A 124 23.56 -13.44 49.79
C LEU A 124 22.87 -13.42 51.17
N LEU A 125 23.42 -14.13 52.16
CA LEU A 125 22.90 -14.12 53.53
C LEU A 125 23.11 -12.74 54.18
N LEU A 126 24.27 -12.14 53.96
CA LEU A 126 24.56 -10.77 54.42
C LEU A 126 23.67 -9.73 53.74
N TRP A 127 23.40 -9.90 52.44
CA TRP A 127 22.52 -9.01 51.68
C TRP A 127 21.06 -9.13 52.10
N GLU A 128 20.57 -10.34 52.39
CA GLU A 128 19.22 -10.53 52.93
C GLU A 128 19.04 -9.79 54.27
N GLY A 129 20.09 -9.75 55.09
CA GLY A 129 20.16 -8.94 56.32
C GLY A 129 20.51 -7.46 56.10
N GLY A 130 20.54 -6.96 54.85
CA GLY A 130 20.82 -5.56 54.52
C GLY A 130 22.22 -5.09 54.91
N PHE A 131 23.19 -6.01 54.98
CA PHE A 131 24.57 -5.75 55.42
C PHE A 131 24.65 -5.03 56.78
N GLY A 132 23.83 -5.46 57.74
CA GLY A 132 23.78 -4.86 59.09
C GLY A 132 23.08 -3.51 59.14
N GLY A 133 22.10 -3.29 58.26
CA GLY A 133 21.30 -2.06 58.18
C GLY A 133 21.93 -0.94 57.34
N THR A 134 23.01 -1.21 56.61
CA THR A 134 23.65 -0.24 55.72
C THR A 134 22.95 -0.12 54.37
N LEU A 135 22.19 -1.14 53.97
CA LEU A 135 21.42 -1.17 52.74
C LEU A 135 19.95 -1.46 53.04
N PRO A 136 19.02 -0.54 52.75
CA PRO A 136 17.58 -0.77 52.95
C PRO A 136 16.95 -1.74 51.93
N LEU A 137 17.71 -2.15 50.92
CA LEU A 137 17.24 -2.97 49.80
C LEU A 137 17.82 -4.39 49.91
N ASN A 138 17.04 -5.27 50.53
CA ASN A 138 17.38 -6.67 50.77
C ASN A 138 17.34 -7.48 49.47
N PHE A 139 18.02 -8.63 49.45
CA PHE A 139 18.02 -9.52 48.29
C PHE A 139 16.60 -9.96 47.89
N SER A 140 15.78 -10.39 48.85
CA SER A 140 14.37 -10.78 48.60
C SER A 140 13.55 -9.64 48.00
N THR A 141 13.70 -8.41 48.51
CA THR A 141 13.00 -7.24 47.96
C THR A 141 13.41 -6.96 46.52
N LEU A 142 14.71 -7.03 46.22
CA LEU A 142 15.19 -6.86 44.84
C LEU A 142 14.64 -7.95 43.92
N ALA A 143 14.65 -9.21 44.36
CA ALA A 143 14.12 -10.34 43.60
C ALA A 143 12.61 -10.19 43.31
N ILE A 144 11.83 -9.69 44.28
CA ILE A 144 10.41 -9.41 44.08
C ILE A 144 10.22 -8.27 43.07
N ILE A 145 11.01 -7.20 43.16
CA ILE A 145 10.96 -6.09 42.18
C ILE A 145 11.25 -6.64 40.78
N ASP A 146 12.32 -7.41 40.62
CA ASP A 146 12.72 -7.98 39.33
C ASP A 146 11.66 -8.94 38.76
N ALA A 147 11.15 -9.86 39.59
CA ALA A 147 10.07 -10.77 39.22
C ALA A 147 8.78 -10.02 38.85
N SER A 148 8.46 -8.92 39.56
CA SER A 148 7.29 -8.10 39.26
C SER A 148 7.44 -7.35 37.93
N LEU A 149 8.63 -6.83 37.62
CA LEU A 149 8.93 -6.19 36.34
C LEU A 149 8.78 -7.17 35.18
N ILE A 150 9.31 -8.39 35.33
CA ILE A 150 9.13 -9.46 34.34
C ILE A 150 7.64 -9.81 34.19
N GLY A 151 6.90 -9.94 35.29
CA GLY A 151 5.46 -10.18 35.26
C GLY A 151 4.68 -9.10 34.50
N VAL A 152 4.98 -7.83 34.77
CA VAL A 152 4.39 -6.70 34.04
C VAL A 152 4.74 -6.76 32.56
N LEU A 153 5.99 -7.06 32.20
CA LEU A 153 6.41 -7.20 30.80
C LEU A 153 5.68 -8.33 30.06
N ILE A 154 5.43 -9.45 30.74
CA ILE A 154 4.66 -10.56 30.17
C ILE A 154 3.22 -10.13 29.90
N VAL A 155 2.55 -9.52 30.90
CA VAL A 155 1.18 -9.03 30.76
C VAL A 155 1.08 -7.99 29.66
N LEU A 156 2.03 -7.05 29.61
CA LEU A 156 2.08 -6.00 28.60
C LEU A 156 2.29 -6.58 27.19
N SER A 157 3.21 -7.54 27.05
CA SER A 157 3.47 -8.22 25.79
C SER A 157 2.23 -8.98 25.30
N LEU A 158 1.55 -9.68 26.20
CA LEU A 158 0.35 -10.43 25.87
C LEU A 158 -0.82 -9.51 25.49
N ALA A 159 -0.99 -8.39 26.21
CA ALA A 159 -2.01 -7.40 25.90
C ALA A 159 -1.80 -6.79 24.51
N LEU A 160 -0.56 -6.41 24.18
CA LEU A 160 -0.20 -5.90 22.86
C LEU A 160 -0.41 -6.95 21.76
N PHE A 161 -0.05 -8.22 22.02
CA PHE A 161 -0.23 -9.31 21.07
C PHE A 161 -1.71 -9.63 20.79
N ILE A 162 -2.53 -9.79 21.83
CA ILE A 162 -3.98 -10.06 21.65
C ILE A 162 -4.63 -8.91 20.90
N ARG A 163 -4.25 -7.67 21.23
CA ARG A 163 -4.75 -6.48 20.56
C ARG A 163 -4.34 -6.43 19.10
N SER A 164 -3.08 -6.68 18.77
CA SER A 164 -2.59 -6.65 17.38
C SER A 164 -3.27 -7.73 16.54
N GLU A 165 -3.51 -8.91 17.10
CA GLU A 165 -4.19 -10.00 16.42
C GLU A 165 -5.68 -9.70 16.18
N LEU A 166 -6.40 -9.24 17.20
CA LEU A 166 -7.81 -8.85 17.07
C LEU A 166 -7.99 -7.64 16.16
N ARG A 167 -7.10 -6.63 16.26
CA ARG A 167 -7.10 -5.47 15.36
C ARG A 167 -6.81 -5.89 13.94
N GLY A 168 -5.79 -6.72 13.74
CA GLY A 168 -5.36 -7.16 12.43
C GLY A 168 -6.51 -7.82 11.69
N ARG A 169 -7.26 -8.71 12.36
CA ARG A 169 -8.44 -9.36 11.76
C ARG A 169 -9.57 -8.36 11.48
N ALA A 170 -9.93 -7.53 12.46
CA ALA A 170 -11.04 -6.59 12.32
C ALA A 170 -10.75 -5.48 11.28
N VAL A 171 -9.52 -4.98 11.23
CA VAL A 171 -9.07 -3.97 10.27
C VAL A 171 -9.02 -4.60 8.88
N ARG A 172 -8.43 -5.79 8.70
CA ARG A 172 -8.43 -6.47 7.40
C ARG A 172 -9.85 -6.67 6.86
N ALA A 173 -10.78 -7.12 7.70
CA ALA A 173 -12.18 -7.29 7.28
C ALA A 173 -12.83 -5.96 6.88
N ARG A 174 -12.60 -4.88 7.63
CA ARG A 174 -13.12 -3.55 7.31
C ARG A 174 -12.49 -2.96 6.05
N VAL A 175 -11.18 -3.14 5.86
CA VAL A 175 -10.46 -2.70 4.65
C VAL A 175 -11.02 -3.41 3.42
N LEU A 176 -11.24 -4.73 3.49
CA LEU A 176 -11.84 -5.48 2.36
C LEU A 176 -13.26 -5.01 2.03
N LEU A 177 -14.08 -4.74 3.04
CA LEU A 177 -15.44 -4.20 2.84
C LEU A 177 -15.41 -2.79 2.26
N LYS A 178 -14.50 -1.93 2.74
CA LYS A 178 -14.36 -0.57 2.23
C LYS A 178 -13.78 -0.55 0.82
N GLU A 179 -12.85 -1.45 0.53
CA GLU A 179 -12.29 -1.63 -0.81
C GLU A 179 -13.38 -2.04 -1.81
N SER A 180 -14.28 -2.96 -1.45
CA SER A 180 -15.37 -3.36 -2.34
C SER A 180 -16.38 -2.23 -2.56
N GLU A 181 -16.67 -1.44 -1.53
CA GLU A 181 -17.49 -0.22 -1.64
C GLU A 181 -16.85 0.80 -2.61
N VAL A 182 -15.55 1.09 -2.45
CA VAL A 182 -14.81 2.01 -3.32
C VAL A 182 -14.75 1.49 -4.76
N ARG A 183 -14.45 0.20 -4.97
CA ARG A 183 -14.44 -0.41 -6.31
C ARG A 183 -15.81 -0.31 -6.99
N ALA A 184 -16.90 -0.58 -6.25
CA ALA A 184 -18.25 -0.45 -6.78
C ALA A 184 -18.55 1.00 -7.17
N LEU A 185 -18.12 1.97 -6.35
CA LEU A 185 -18.34 3.40 -6.59
C LEU A 185 -17.57 3.91 -7.81
N LEU A 186 -16.31 3.51 -7.95
CA LEU A 186 -15.47 3.84 -9.12
C LEU A 186 -16.01 3.19 -10.39
N GLY A 187 -16.47 1.94 -10.31
CA GLY A 187 -17.13 1.26 -11.44
C GLY A 187 -18.43 1.96 -11.87
N GLU A 188 -19.21 2.44 -10.92
CA GLU A 188 -20.42 3.23 -11.20
C GLU A 188 -20.07 4.56 -11.87
N ALA A 189 -19.03 5.26 -11.40
CA ALA A 189 -18.51 6.48 -12.01
C ALA A 189 -18.08 6.28 -13.47
N SER A 190 -17.33 5.20 -13.76
CA SER A 190 -16.96 4.84 -15.13
C SER A 190 -18.18 4.51 -15.99
N SER A 191 -19.16 3.78 -15.46
CA SER A 191 -20.37 3.40 -16.22
C SER A 191 -21.27 4.59 -16.58
N VAL A 192 -21.31 5.61 -15.73
CA VAL A 192 -22.10 6.82 -15.97
C VAL A 192 -21.41 7.75 -16.98
N GLY A 193 -20.08 7.67 -17.05
CA GLY A 193 -19.28 8.23 -18.15
C GLY A 193 -19.63 7.58 -19.49
N THR A 194 -19.58 6.25 -19.57
CA THR A 194 -19.81 5.51 -20.83
C THR A 194 -21.25 5.55 -21.34
N LEU A 195 -22.25 5.71 -20.47
CA LEU A 195 -23.64 5.92 -20.89
C LEU A 195 -23.86 7.21 -21.70
N ALA A 196 -22.94 8.19 -21.62
CA ALA A 196 -22.98 9.39 -22.46
C ALA A 196 -22.71 9.07 -23.94
N LEU A 197 -21.91 8.03 -24.20
CA LEU A 197 -21.59 7.59 -25.55
C LEU A 197 -22.77 6.85 -26.20
N SER A 198 -23.75 6.34 -25.44
CA SER A 198 -24.88 5.58 -26.01
C SER A 198 -25.96 6.43 -26.70
N ASP A 199 -25.78 7.75 -26.83
CA ASP A 199 -26.53 8.62 -27.75
C ASP A 199 -25.86 8.56 -29.15
N PRO A 200 -26.50 8.99 -30.27
CA PRO A 200 -26.16 8.59 -31.66
C PRO A 200 -24.73 8.86 -32.14
N ASP A 201 -23.92 9.56 -31.34
CA ASP A 201 -22.50 9.78 -31.57
C ASP A 201 -21.64 8.51 -31.46
N ALA A 202 -21.99 7.51 -30.64
CA ALA A 202 -21.25 6.23 -30.64
C ALA A 202 -21.50 5.41 -31.91
N GLU A 203 -22.69 5.47 -32.48
CA GLU A 203 -22.97 4.75 -33.73
C GLU A 203 -22.14 5.38 -34.87
N THR A 204 -21.99 6.71 -34.89
CA THR A 204 -21.08 7.40 -35.82
C THR A 204 -19.61 7.13 -35.52
N ALA A 205 -19.18 7.12 -34.25
CA ALA A 205 -17.79 6.87 -33.88
C ALA A 205 -17.36 5.42 -34.16
N LEU A 206 -18.25 4.44 -33.93
CA LEU A 206 -18.03 3.04 -34.29
C LEU A 206 -17.98 2.86 -35.81
N THR A 207 -18.81 3.60 -36.56
CA THR A 207 -18.77 3.59 -38.03
C THR A 207 -17.48 4.23 -38.55
N GLU A 208 -17.00 5.30 -37.92
CA GLU A 208 -15.75 5.97 -38.27
C GLU A 208 -14.52 5.10 -37.96
N MET A 209 -14.47 4.44 -36.79
CA MET A 209 -13.43 3.47 -36.46
C MET A 209 -13.43 2.27 -37.42
N ALA A 210 -14.60 1.72 -37.75
CA ALA A 210 -14.70 0.63 -38.72
C ALA A 210 -14.26 1.06 -40.13
N ALA A 211 -14.47 2.33 -40.51
CA ALA A 211 -13.97 2.89 -41.76
C ALA A 211 -12.45 3.10 -41.73
N GLU A 212 -11.88 3.48 -40.58
CA GLU A 212 -10.44 3.66 -40.42
C GLU A 212 -9.69 2.33 -40.41
N GLU A 213 -10.23 1.30 -39.76
CA GLU A 213 -9.70 -0.07 -39.79
C GLU A 213 -9.63 -0.61 -41.23
N ARG A 214 -10.69 -0.42 -42.03
CA ARG A 214 -10.69 -0.78 -43.46
C ARG A 214 -9.59 -0.07 -44.25
N ARG A 215 -9.37 1.23 -44.01
CA ARG A 215 -8.27 1.99 -44.66
C ARG A 215 -6.89 1.48 -44.25
N ILE A 216 -6.72 1.04 -43.01
CA ILE A 216 -5.45 0.46 -42.53
C ILE A 216 -5.21 -0.88 -43.24
N TYR A 217 -6.23 -1.74 -43.34
CA TYR A 217 -6.14 -3.00 -44.09
C TYR A 217 -5.84 -2.79 -45.58
N GLU A 218 -6.49 -1.82 -46.24
CA GLU A 218 -6.19 -1.48 -47.63
C GLU A 218 -4.74 -1.02 -47.82
N ARG A 219 -4.23 -0.13 -46.95
CA ARG A 219 -2.83 0.32 -46.99
C ARG A 219 -1.84 -0.81 -46.71
N ALA A 220 -2.20 -1.75 -45.84
CA ALA A 220 -1.38 -2.92 -45.55
C ALA A 220 -1.30 -3.86 -46.78
N MET A 221 -2.43 -4.08 -47.45
CA MET A 221 -2.49 -4.86 -48.69
C MET A 221 -1.68 -4.20 -49.83
N GLU A 222 -1.76 -2.88 -49.99
CA GLU A 222 -0.95 -2.14 -50.96
C GLU A 222 0.55 -2.26 -50.67
N ARG A 223 0.94 -2.20 -49.39
CA ARG A 223 2.32 -2.40 -48.95
C ARG A 223 2.82 -3.81 -49.26
N GLU A 224 1.98 -4.83 -49.06
CA GLU A 224 2.32 -6.23 -49.36
C GLU A 224 2.48 -6.45 -50.87
N ALA A 225 1.60 -5.88 -51.69
CA ALA A 225 1.71 -5.92 -53.14
C ALA A 225 3.01 -5.25 -53.65
N GLN A 226 3.37 -4.08 -53.09
CA GLN A 226 4.62 -3.40 -53.41
C GLN A 226 5.87 -4.21 -53.04
N LEU A 227 5.83 -4.96 -51.94
CA LEU A 227 6.93 -5.83 -51.53
C LEU A 227 7.08 -7.01 -52.50
N PHE A 228 5.98 -7.59 -52.97
CA PHE A 228 6.01 -8.67 -53.96
C PHE A 228 6.58 -8.20 -55.31
N ASP A 229 6.20 -7.00 -55.76
CA ASP A 229 6.73 -6.39 -56.98
C ASP A 229 8.24 -6.12 -56.85
N LEU A 230 8.69 -5.65 -55.68
CA LEU A 230 10.11 -5.42 -55.40
C LEU A 230 10.91 -6.73 -55.38
N GLU A 231 10.35 -7.81 -54.81
CA GLU A 231 10.98 -9.13 -54.81
C GLU A 231 11.12 -9.67 -56.24
N SER A 232 10.09 -9.50 -57.07
CA SER A 232 10.13 -9.88 -58.49
C SER A 232 11.22 -9.09 -59.24
N ALA A 233 11.29 -7.77 -59.05
CA ALA A 233 12.31 -6.93 -59.67
C ALA A 233 13.75 -7.32 -59.23
N ILE A 234 13.94 -7.66 -57.95
CA ILE A 234 15.23 -8.15 -57.44
C ILE A 234 15.60 -9.49 -58.10
N LYS A 235 14.64 -10.39 -58.27
CA LYS A 235 14.86 -11.67 -58.93
C LYS A 235 15.26 -11.49 -60.40
N GLU A 236 14.57 -10.63 -61.13
CA GLU A 236 14.92 -10.29 -62.52
C GLU A 236 16.31 -9.67 -62.64
N LEU A 237 16.68 -8.78 -61.71
CA LEU A 237 18.01 -8.18 -61.67
C LEU A 237 19.09 -9.24 -61.43
N LYS A 238 18.85 -10.19 -60.51
CA LYS A 238 19.77 -11.29 -60.22
C LYS A 238 19.95 -12.22 -61.43
N GLU A 239 18.87 -12.51 -62.16
CA GLU A 239 18.93 -13.29 -63.40
C GLU A 239 19.69 -12.55 -64.50
N ALA A 240 19.47 -11.23 -64.66
CA ALA A 240 20.20 -10.41 -65.62
C ALA A 240 21.70 -10.34 -65.32
N ALA A 241 22.08 -10.15 -64.04
CA ALA A 241 23.46 -10.18 -63.59
C ALA A 241 24.11 -11.55 -63.88
N GLY A 242 23.42 -12.65 -63.58
CA GLY A 242 23.90 -14.00 -63.89
C GLY A 242 24.00 -14.31 -65.40
N ARG A 243 23.26 -13.61 -66.26
CA ARG A 243 23.43 -13.67 -67.72
C ARG A 243 24.67 -12.90 -68.17
N LEU A 244 24.92 -11.71 -67.60
CA LEU A 244 26.11 -10.90 -67.89
C LEU A 244 27.40 -11.62 -67.47
N ASP A 245 27.40 -12.24 -66.29
CA ASP A 245 28.56 -12.97 -65.78
C ASP A 245 28.94 -14.15 -66.69
N ARG A 246 27.94 -14.94 -67.10
CA ARG A 246 28.13 -16.02 -68.10
C ARG A 246 28.61 -15.50 -69.45
N ALA A 247 28.09 -14.36 -69.92
CA ALA A 247 28.54 -13.76 -71.17
C ALA A 247 30.01 -13.29 -71.08
N ALA A 248 30.41 -12.70 -69.94
CA ALA A 248 31.78 -12.29 -69.68
C ALA A 248 32.75 -13.49 -69.63
N GLU A 249 32.38 -14.59 -68.96
CA GLU A 249 33.18 -15.82 -68.96
C GLU A 249 33.34 -16.43 -70.36
N THR A 250 32.31 -16.32 -71.20
CA THR A 250 32.35 -16.85 -72.57
C THR A 250 33.29 -16.04 -73.46
N ILE A 251 33.37 -14.72 -73.26
CA ILE A 251 34.32 -13.84 -73.95
C ILE A 251 35.76 -14.10 -73.46
N ALA A 252 35.96 -14.33 -72.15
CA ALA A 252 37.28 -14.58 -71.57
C ALA A 252 37.93 -15.91 -71.98
N ARG A 253 37.15 -16.89 -72.48
CA ARG A 253 37.66 -18.19 -72.98
C ARG A 253 37.97 -18.21 -74.49
N ARG A 254 37.79 -17.08 -75.18
CA ARG A 254 38.12 -16.93 -76.60
C ARG A 254 39.45 -16.23 -76.79
#